data_AF-A0A6V7BZR0-F1
#
_entry.id   AF-A0A6V7BZR0-F1
#
_cell.length_a   1.000
_cell.length_b   1.000
_cell.length_c   1.000
_cell.angle_alpha   90.00
_cell.angle_beta   90.00
_cell.angle_gamma   90.00
#
_symmetry.space_group_name_H-M   'P 1'
#
loop_
_entity.id
_entity.type
_entity.pdbx_description
1 polymer ?
#
loop_
_entity_poly.entity_id
_entity_poly.type
_entity_poly.pdbx_seq_one_letter_code
_entity_poly.pdbx_strand_id
1 'polypeptide(L)'
;MTERTTTARPIDRYFASYSDDHQNATNQQIHVLAVPAILWSVVALLWCIPVGGTWFSSGVWAALSMFAVWSYYNRLSRPLGLGMLGIFFFFGCLCRLIESKLGLGGVFKLGVAVFVLAWIAQFVGHKIEGRKPSFLTDLTYLLIGPIWVLAKLYRQLGWRY
;
A
#
# COMPACT_ATOMS: atom_id res chain seq x y z
N MET A 1 35.90 12.54 20.13
CA MET A 1 34.65 11.77 20.16
C MET A 1 33.83 12.22 18.96
N THR A 2 33.90 11.47 17.86
CA THR A 2 33.30 11.85 16.57
C THR A 2 31.79 11.73 16.64
N GLU A 3 31.08 12.85 16.58
CA GLU A 3 29.64 12.89 16.33
C GLU A 3 29.37 12.18 15.01
N ARG A 4 28.80 10.96 15.08
CA ARG A 4 28.07 10.42 13.95
C ARG A 4 26.78 11.22 13.86
N THR A 5 26.78 12.28 13.06
CA THR A 5 25.54 12.81 12.50
C THR A 5 24.97 11.69 11.62
N THR A 6 24.23 10.76 12.21
CA THR A 6 23.47 9.75 11.47
C THR A 6 22.52 10.51 10.59
N THR A 7 22.84 10.62 9.30
CA THR A 7 21.90 11.09 8.30
C THR A 7 20.72 10.14 8.35
N ALA A 8 19.61 10.59 8.96
CA ALA A 8 18.41 9.79 9.11
C ALA A 8 18.00 9.26 7.72
N ARG A 9 17.70 7.95 7.61
CA ARG A 9 17.34 7.38 6.31
C ARG A 9 16.10 8.10 5.81
N PRO A 10 15.93 8.30 4.49
CA PRO A 10 14.73 8.96 3.96
C PRO A 10 13.42 8.35 4.47
N ILE A 11 13.37 7.02 4.62
CA ILE A 11 12.22 6.30 5.16
C ILE A 11 11.89 6.68 6.62
N ASP A 12 12.90 6.95 7.44
CA ASP A 12 12.70 7.33 8.85
C ASP A 12 12.03 8.71 8.94
N ARG A 13 12.37 9.63 8.03
CA ARG A 13 11.72 10.96 7.93
C ARG A 13 10.26 10.85 7.49
N TYR A 14 9.99 10.04 6.46
CA TYR A 14 8.62 9.79 6.02
C TYR A 14 7.77 9.15 7.12
N PHE A 15 8.34 8.19 7.86
CA PHE A 15 7.64 7.53 8.95
C PHE A 15 7.40 8.45 10.14
N ALA A 16 8.34 9.33 10.48
CA ALA A 16 8.12 10.34 11.51
C ALA A 16 6.95 11.25 11.13
N SER A 17 6.99 11.89 9.95
CA SER A 17 5.93 12.79 9.51
C SER A 17 4.58 12.10 9.34
N TYR A 18 4.56 10.88 8.81
CA TYR A 18 3.31 10.13 8.68
C TYR A 18 2.75 9.74 10.05
N SER A 19 3.61 9.36 11.01
CA SER A 19 3.15 9.00 12.35
C SER A 19 2.58 10.22 13.09
N ASP A 20 3.11 11.43 12.89
CA ASP A 20 2.59 12.66 13.52
C ASP A 20 1.13 12.96 13.15
N ASP A 21 0.70 12.55 11.95
CA ASP A 21 -0.70 12.67 11.50
C ASP A 21 -1.60 11.51 11.98
N HIS A 22 -1.05 10.51 12.67
CA HIS A 22 -1.72 9.27 13.04
C HIS A 22 -1.40 8.88 14.49
N GLN A 23 -1.89 9.62 15.47
CA GLN A 23 -1.67 9.37 16.90
C GLN A 23 -2.81 8.60 17.55
N ASN A 24 -4.05 8.72 17.05
CA ASN A 24 -5.21 8.04 17.61
C ASN A 24 -5.17 6.53 17.33
N ALA A 25 -5.30 5.72 18.38
CA ALA A 25 -5.23 4.25 18.27
C ALA A 25 -6.31 3.65 17.36
N THR A 26 -7.55 4.17 17.42
CA THR A 26 -8.66 3.73 16.56
C THR A 26 -8.38 4.05 15.10
N ASN A 27 -7.89 5.27 14.82
CA ASN A 27 -7.50 5.66 13.46
C ASN A 27 -6.37 4.77 12.92
N GLN A 28 -5.36 4.45 13.74
CA GLN A 28 -4.31 3.54 13.33
C GLN A 28 -4.81 2.11 13.08
N GLN A 29 -5.76 1.60 13.88
CA GLN A 29 -6.36 0.27 13.65
C GLN A 29 -7.14 0.22 12.33
N ILE A 30 -7.91 1.28 12.05
CA ILE A 30 -8.60 1.44 10.77
C ILE A 30 -7.59 1.41 9.62
N HIS A 31 -6.49 2.16 9.71
CA HIS A 31 -5.46 2.18 8.67
C HIS A 31 -4.80 0.82 8.43
N VAL A 32 -4.53 0.04 9.48
CA VAL A 32 -3.95 -1.31 9.34
C VAL A 32 -4.81 -2.23 8.47
N LEU A 33 -6.13 -2.02 8.44
CA LEU A 33 -7.05 -2.79 7.59
C LEU A 33 -7.34 -2.08 6.26
N ALA A 34 -7.62 -0.79 6.29
CA ALA A 34 -8.03 -0.01 5.12
C ALA A 34 -6.90 0.16 4.10
N VAL A 35 -5.66 0.39 4.54
CA VAL A 35 -4.54 0.65 3.61
C VAL A 35 -4.21 -0.58 2.76
N PRO A 36 -4.06 -1.80 3.31
CA PRO A 36 -3.89 -3.00 2.48
C PRO A 36 -5.08 -3.25 1.55
N ALA A 37 -6.32 -2.99 2.00
CA ALA A 37 -7.52 -3.15 1.19
C ALA A 37 -7.56 -2.16 0.02
N ILE A 38 -7.22 -0.88 0.26
CA ILE A 38 -7.07 0.15 -0.78
C ILE A 38 -5.98 -0.28 -1.75
N LEU A 39 -4.80 -0.68 -1.26
CA LEU A 39 -3.69 -1.10 -2.12
C LEU A 39 -4.10 -2.27 -3.03
N TRP A 40 -4.73 -3.32 -2.47
CA TRP A 40 -5.23 -4.44 -3.28
C TRP A 40 -6.27 -3.98 -4.29
N SER A 41 -7.22 -3.13 -3.89
CA SER A 41 -8.26 -2.66 -4.80
C SER A 41 -7.70 -1.85 -5.97
N VAL A 42 -6.65 -1.04 -5.75
CA VAL A 42 -5.94 -0.35 -6.84
C VAL A 42 -5.26 -1.36 -7.77
N VAL A 43 -4.60 -2.39 -7.23
CA VAL A 43 -4.03 -3.48 -8.03
C VAL A 43 -5.11 -4.17 -8.86
N ALA A 44 -6.27 -4.48 -8.27
CA ALA A 44 -7.40 -5.11 -8.96
C ALA A 44 -7.98 -4.23 -10.08
N LEU A 45 -8.09 -2.92 -9.86
CA LEU A 45 -8.56 -1.99 -10.89
C LEU A 45 -7.56 -1.86 -12.04
N LEU A 46 -6.26 -1.77 -11.74
CA LEU A 46 -5.20 -1.81 -12.76
C LEU A 46 -5.17 -3.14 -13.51
N TRP A 47 -5.51 -4.25 -12.83
CA TRP A 47 -5.58 -5.57 -13.44
C TRP A 47 -6.61 -5.65 -14.56
N CYS A 48 -7.69 -4.88 -14.42
CA CYS A 48 -8.80 -4.82 -15.37
C CYS A 48 -8.56 -3.89 -16.55
N ILE A 49 -7.44 -3.15 -16.59
CA ILE A 49 -7.12 -2.30 -17.74
C ILE A 49 -6.94 -3.19 -18.98
N PRO A 50 -7.68 -2.93 -20.08
CA PRO A 50 -7.58 -3.72 -21.30
C PRO A 50 -6.15 -3.74 -21.83
N VAL A 51 -5.78 -4.88 -22.39
CA VAL A 51 -4.47 -5.08 -23.00
C VAL A 51 -4.67 -5.26 -24.49
N GLY A 52 -4.00 -4.43 -25.29
CA GLY A 52 -4.06 -4.51 -26.74
C GLY A 52 -3.18 -5.65 -27.27
N GLY A 53 -3.65 -6.33 -28.32
CA GLY A 53 -2.91 -7.39 -29.01
C GLY A 53 -2.90 -8.74 -28.27
N THR A 54 -2.03 -9.65 -28.70
CA THR A 54 -1.96 -11.04 -28.23
C THR A 54 -0.76 -11.37 -27.35
N TRP A 55 0.14 -10.41 -27.14
CA TRP A 55 1.44 -10.63 -26.48
C TRP A 55 1.35 -10.63 -24.96
N PHE A 56 0.26 -10.11 -24.40
CA PHE A 56 0.10 -9.87 -22.98
C PHE A 56 -1.29 -10.32 -22.51
N SER A 57 -1.38 -10.69 -21.23
CA SER A 57 -2.64 -11.01 -20.56
C SER A 57 -3.07 -9.89 -19.63
N SER A 58 -4.32 -9.97 -19.17
CA SER A 58 -4.82 -9.23 -18.02
C SER A 58 -3.82 -9.23 -16.85
N GLY A 59 -3.73 -8.08 -16.17
CA GLY A 59 -2.78 -7.90 -15.08
C GLY A 59 -1.43 -7.32 -15.47
N VAL A 60 -1.07 -7.17 -16.76
CA VAL A 60 0.24 -6.62 -17.15
C VAL A 60 0.48 -5.21 -16.59
N TRP A 61 -0.52 -4.33 -16.65
CA TRP A 61 -0.43 -2.97 -16.12
C TRP A 61 -0.28 -2.97 -14.60
N ALA A 62 -1.04 -3.82 -13.90
CA ALA A 62 -0.87 -4.02 -12.47
C ALA A 62 0.54 -4.53 -12.12
N ALA A 63 1.06 -5.50 -12.87
CA ALA A 63 2.40 -6.05 -12.64
C ALA A 63 3.50 -4.99 -12.83
N LEU A 64 3.42 -4.18 -13.88
CA LEU A 64 4.35 -3.07 -14.12
C LEU A 64 4.29 -2.02 -13.00
N SER A 65 3.08 -1.62 -12.58
CA SER A 65 2.90 -0.68 -11.48
C SER A 65 3.41 -1.23 -10.15
N MET A 66 3.11 -2.50 -9.82
CA MET A 66 3.62 -3.16 -8.63
C MET A 66 5.14 -3.26 -8.64
N PHE A 67 5.76 -3.57 -9.78
CA PHE A 67 7.21 -3.61 -9.91
C PHE A 67 7.86 -2.23 -9.72
N ALA A 68 7.27 -1.17 -10.28
CA ALA A 68 7.75 0.20 -10.10
C ALA A 68 7.67 0.64 -8.63
N VAL A 69 6.53 0.39 -7.98
CA VAL A 69 6.31 0.72 -6.56
C VAL A 69 7.21 -0.12 -5.65
N TRP A 70 7.35 -1.42 -5.92
CA TRP A 70 8.30 -2.28 -5.22
C TRP A 70 9.73 -1.78 -5.35
N SER A 71 10.15 -1.38 -6.55
CA SER A 71 11.50 -0.86 -6.80
C SER A 71 11.77 0.38 -5.96
N TYR A 72 10.78 1.27 -5.83
CA TYR A 72 10.84 2.43 -4.94
C TYR A 72 10.99 2.00 -3.47
N TYR A 73 10.18 1.07 -2.98
CA TYR A 73 10.28 0.57 -1.60
C TYR A 73 11.60 -0.12 -1.30
N ASN A 74 12.10 -0.94 -2.23
CA ASN A 74 13.37 -1.64 -2.09
C ASN A 74 14.56 -0.68 -2.00
N ARG A 75 14.46 0.50 -2.62
CA ARG A 75 15.45 1.59 -2.46
C ARG A 75 15.38 2.27 -1.10
N LEU A 76 14.19 2.32 -0.46
CA LEU A 76 14.02 2.90 0.87
C LEU A 76 14.48 1.96 1.99
N SER A 77 14.14 0.69 1.90
CA SER A 77 14.56 -0.37 2.84
C SER A 77 14.44 -1.74 2.18
N ARG A 78 15.55 -2.48 2.08
CA ARG A 78 15.55 -3.83 1.47
C ARG A 78 14.63 -4.81 2.21
N PRO A 79 14.63 -4.91 3.55
CA PRO A 79 13.73 -5.83 4.26
C PRO A 79 12.25 -5.53 4.06
N LEU A 80 11.86 -4.24 4.03
CA LEU A 80 10.48 -3.85 3.72
C LEU A 80 10.15 -4.05 2.24
N GLY A 81 11.10 -3.80 1.34
CA GLY A 81 10.97 -4.10 -0.08
C GLY A 81 10.68 -5.57 -0.33
N LEU A 82 11.37 -6.49 0.35
CA LEU A 82 11.09 -7.93 0.28
C LEU A 82 9.70 -8.28 0.82
N GLY A 83 9.28 -7.67 1.93
CA GLY A 83 7.92 -7.87 2.46
C GLY A 83 6.84 -7.37 1.49
N MET A 84 7.04 -6.19 0.90
CA MET A 84 6.13 -5.65 -0.12
C MET A 84 6.11 -6.49 -1.41
N LEU A 85 7.24 -7.11 -1.79
CA LEU A 85 7.28 -8.06 -2.90
C LEU A 85 6.35 -9.25 -2.65
N GLY A 86 6.40 -9.81 -1.44
CA GLY A 86 5.51 -10.90 -1.03
C GLY A 86 4.03 -10.49 -1.05
N ILE A 87 3.72 -9.28 -0.57
CA ILE A 87 2.35 -8.73 -0.59
C ILE A 87 1.85 -8.55 -2.03
N PHE A 88 2.66 -7.96 -2.92
CA PHE A 88 2.28 -7.77 -4.32
C PHE A 88 2.14 -9.09 -5.07
N PHE A 89 3.01 -10.05 -4.81
CA PHE A 89 2.87 -11.41 -5.34
C PHE A 89 1.53 -12.02 -4.92
N PHE A 90 1.20 -11.96 -3.63
CA PHE A 90 -0.08 -12.44 -3.10
C PHE A 90 -1.28 -11.73 -3.76
N PHE A 91 -1.25 -10.40 -3.90
CA PHE A 91 -2.31 -9.64 -4.56
C PHE A 91 -2.47 -10.02 -6.05
N GLY A 92 -1.37 -10.24 -6.76
CA GLY A 92 -1.41 -10.74 -8.14
C GLY A 92 -2.05 -12.13 -8.23
N CYS A 93 -1.67 -13.05 -7.34
CA CYS A 93 -2.31 -14.37 -7.25
C CYS A 93 -3.80 -14.27 -6.93
N LEU A 94 -4.19 -13.38 -6.00
CA LEU A 94 -5.58 -13.16 -5.63
C LEU A 94 -6.40 -12.61 -6.82
N CYS A 95 -5.87 -11.64 -7.57
CA CYS A 95 -6.54 -11.12 -8.76
C CYS A 95 -6.70 -12.21 -9.83
N ARG A 96 -5.66 -13.00 -10.09
CA ARG A 96 -5.73 -14.12 -11.03
C ARG A 96 -6.75 -15.19 -10.59
N LEU A 97 -6.82 -15.49 -9.30
CA LEU A 97 -7.80 -16.43 -8.75
C LEU A 97 -9.23 -15.91 -8.95
N ILE A 98 -9.49 -14.65 -8.59
CA ILE A 98 -10.82 -14.02 -8.76
C ILE A 98 -11.20 -13.96 -10.23
N GLU A 99 -10.28 -13.56 -11.11
CA GLU A 99 -10.49 -13.55 -12.55
C GLU A 99 -10.87 -14.94 -13.08
N SER A 100 -10.19 -16.00 -12.63
CA SER A 100 -10.48 -17.37 -13.06
C SER A 100 -11.87 -17.86 -12.66
N LYS A 101 -12.48 -17.28 -11.60
CA LYS A 101 -13.77 -17.70 -11.06
C LYS A 101 -14.92 -16.80 -11.50
N LEU A 102 -14.68 -15.49 -11.59
CA LEU A 102 -15.72 -14.46 -11.78
C LEU A 102 -15.47 -13.60 -13.03
N GLY A 103 -14.39 -13.85 -13.77
CA GLY A 103 -13.94 -13.04 -14.90
C GLY A 103 -13.43 -11.65 -14.48
N LEU A 104 -12.97 -10.87 -15.46
CA LEU A 104 -12.51 -9.50 -15.25
C LEU A 104 -13.61 -8.59 -14.66
N GLY A 105 -14.87 -8.81 -15.04
CA GLY A 105 -16.00 -8.09 -14.46
C GLY A 105 -16.16 -8.33 -12.95
N GLY A 106 -15.84 -9.53 -12.46
CA GLY A 106 -15.82 -9.85 -11.04
C GLY A 106 -14.68 -9.15 -10.30
N VAL A 107 -13.47 -9.17 -10.85
CA VAL A 107 -12.31 -8.44 -10.32
C VAL A 107 -12.62 -6.95 -10.21
N PHE A 108 -13.20 -6.36 -11.26
CA PHE A 108 -13.56 -4.94 -11.30
C PHE A 108 -14.60 -4.59 -10.23
N LYS A 109 -15.71 -5.32 -10.15
CA LYS A 109 -16.77 -5.06 -9.17
C LYS A 109 -16.26 -5.16 -7.73
N LEU A 110 -15.49 -6.20 -7.41
CA LEU A 110 -14.90 -6.37 -6.08
C LEU A 110 -13.86 -5.29 -5.79
N GLY A 111 -13.02 -4.95 -6.76
CA GLY A 111 -12.06 -3.85 -6.66
C GLY A 111 -12.74 -2.53 -6.33
N VAL A 112 -13.77 -2.13 -7.09
CA VAL A 112 -14.55 -0.91 -6.81
C VAL A 112 -15.19 -0.96 -5.43
N ALA A 113 -15.85 -2.07 -5.07
CA ALA A 113 -16.52 -2.20 -3.78
C ALA A 113 -15.55 -2.05 -2.61
N VAL A 114 -14.41 -2.75 -2.64
CA VAL A 114 -13.38 -2.66 -1.60
C VAL A 114 -12.75 -1.27 -1.58
N PHE A 115 -12.46 -0.67 -2.75
CA PHE A 115 -11.91 0.68 -2.84
C PHE A 115 -12.80 1.68 -2.11
N VAL A 116 -14.10 1.72 -2.44
CA VAL A 116 -15.05 2.66 -1.83
C VAL A 116 -15.18 2.43 -0.32
N LEU A 117 -15.40 1.18 0.11
CA LEU A 117 -15.59 0.88 1.53
C LEU A 117 -14.35 1.18 2.37
N ALA A 118 -13.16 0.83 1.87
CA ALA A 118 -11.91 1.08 2.58
C ALA A 118 -11.58 2.58 2.66
N TRP A 119 -11.86 3.35 1.61
CA TRP A 119 -11.71 4.80 1.64
C TRP A 119 -12.68 5.48 2.61
N ILE A 120 -13.95 5.04 2.66
CA ILE A 120 -14.91 5.52 3.66
C ILE A 120 -14.37 5.27 5.06
N ALA A 121 -13.89 4.04 5.35
CA ALA A 121 -13.30 3.71 6.63
C ALA A 121 -12.09 4.62 6.94
N GLN A 122 -11.19 4.82 5.98
CA GLN A 122 -10.00 5.68 6.13
C GLN A 122 -10.37 7.13 6.45
N PHE A 123 -11.38 7.70 5.78
CA PHE A 123 -11.87 9.05 6.07
C PHE A 123 -12.56 9.16 7.44
N VAL A 124 -13.29 8.12 7.85
CA VAL A 124 -13.85 8.05 9.22
C VAL A 124 -12.72 8.04 10.25
N GLY A 125 -11.66 7.27 10.03
CA GLY A 125 -10.47 7.26 10.87
C GLY A 125 -9.85 8.65 11.02
N HIS A 126 -9.63 9.36 9.91
CA HIS A 126 -9.10 10.73 9.94
C HIS A 126 -10.05 11.74 10.59
N LYS A 127 -11.36 11.56 10.46
CA LYS A 127 -12.34 12.38 11.17
C LYS A 127 -12.22 12.21 12.69
N ILE A 128 -11.97 10.98 13.16
CA ILE A 128 -11.70 10.68 14.58
C ILE A 128 -10.36 11.27 15.04
N GLU A 129 -9.33 11.21 14.19
CA GLU A 129 -8.02 11.79 14.46
C GLU A 129 -8.06 13.33 14.57
N GLY A 130 -8.95 13.99 13.83
CA GLY A 130 -8.99 15.46 13.72
C GLY A 130 -7.88 16.05 12.85
N ARG A 131 -7.05 15.20 12.23
CA ARG A 131 -6.02 15.56 11.24
C ARG A 131 -6.47 15.18 9.84
N LYS A 132 -6.12 16.02 8.86
CA LYS A 132 -6.38 15.73 7.46
C LYS A 132 -5.53 14.53 7.00
N PRO A 133 -6.01 13.72 6.05
CA PRO A 133 -5.17 12.68 5.45
C PRO A 133 -3.87 13.22 4.84
N SER A 134 -2.73 12.60 5.17
CA SER A 134 -1.41 13.08 4.74
C SER A 134 -1.23 13.10 3.22
N PHE A 135 -1.96 12.28 2.45
CA PHE A 135 -1.87 12.33 0.98
C PHE A 135 -2.48 13.61 0.37
N LEU A 136 -3.30 14.35 1.13
CA LEU A 136 -3.82 15.65 0.71
C LEU A 136 -2.75 16.76 0.77
N THR A 137 -1.69 16.56 1.56
CA THR A 137 -0.55 17.49 1.60
C THR A 137 0.51 17.10 0.59
N ASP A 138 0.79 15.81 0.44
CA ASP A 138 1.72 15.27 -0.56
C ASP A 138 1.28 13.86 -0.99
N LEU A 139 1.03 13.68 -2.30
CA LEU A 139 0.58 12.43 -2.88
C LEU A 139 1.55 11.26 -2.62
N THR A 140 2.83 11.54 -2.36
CA THR A 140 3.83 10.55 -1.94
C THR A 140 3.38 9.78 -0.71
N TYR A 141 2.61 10.38 0.20
CA TYR A 141 2.11 9.68 1.39
C TYR A 141 1.12 8.56 1.08
N LEU A 142 0.53 8.53 -0.11
CA LEU A 142 -0.23 7.38 -0.58
C LEU A 142 0.67 6.15 -0.78
N LEU A 143 1.92 6.37 -1.22
CA LEU A 143 2.95 5.32 -1.31
C LEU A 143 3.55 5.00 0.06
N ILE A 144 3.65 5.96 0.97
CA ILE A 144 4.22 5.72 2.31
C ILE A 144 3.27 4.93 3.22
N GLY A 145 1.95 5.12 3.11
CA GLY A 145 0.97 4.42 3.95
C GLY A 145 1.16 2.89 3.99
N PRO A 146 1.21 2.18 2.84
CA PRO A 146 1.36 0.73 2.82
C PRO A 146 2.64 0.22 3.48
N ILE A 147 3.78 0.85 3.18
CA ILE A 147 5.07 0.42 3.73
C ILE A 147 5.18 0.81 5.22
N TRP A 148 4.49 1.86 5.68
CA TRP A 148 4.36 2.19 7.10
C TRP A 148 3.54 1.14 7.87
N VAL A 149 2.44 0.64 7.30
CA VAL A 149 1.65 -0.46 7.88
C VAL A 149 2.49 -1.74 7.98
N LEU A 150 3.24 -2.09 6.93
CA LEU A 150 4.16 -3.23 6.96
C LEU A 150 5.26 -3.04 8.02
N ALA A 151 5.83 -1.84 8.13
CA ALA A 151 6.82 -1.52 9.15
C ALA A 151 6.26 -1.67 10.57
N LYS A 152 4.98 -1.32 10.80
CA LYS A 152 4.30 -1.55 12.07
C LYS A 152 4.19 -3.05 12.40
N LEU A 153 3.85 -3.88 11.42
CA LEU A 153 3.86 -5.34 11.57
C LEU A 153 5.26 -5.87 11.90
N TYR A 154 6.30 -5.42 11.19
CA TYR A 154 7.68 -5.84 11.46
C TYR A 154 8.09 -5.50 12.90
N ARG A 155 7.77 -4.29 13.40
CA ARG A 155 8.04 -3.90 14.79
C ARG A 155 7.32 -4.80 15.79
N GLN A 156 6.06 -5.17 15.53
CA GLN A 156 5.31 -6.10 16.38
C GLN A 156 5.93 -7.51 16.40
N LEU A 157 6.53 -7.96 15.31
CA LEU A 157 7.23 -9.24 15.19
C LEU A 157 8.70 -9.19 15.67
N GLY A 158 9.20 -8.02 16.09
CA GLY A 158 10.60 -7.83 16.46
C GLY A 158 11.60 -7.84 15.28
N TRP A 159 11.11 -7.71 14.04
CA TRP A 159 11.94 -7.70 12.84
C TRP A 159 12.50 -6.30 12.56
N ARG A 160 13.77 -6.26 12.11
CA ARG A 160 14.47 -5.02 11.74
C ARG A 160 14.31 -4.71 10.25
N TYR A 161 14.34 -3.44 9.90
CA TYR A 161 14.29 -2.97 8.51
C TYR A 161 14.99 -1.64 8.26
#